data_AF-A0A7K0XGE0-F1
#
_entry.id   AF-A0A7K0XGE0-F1
#
_cell.length_a   1.000
_cell.length_b   1.000
_cell.length_c   1.000
_cell.angle_alpha   90.00
_cell.angle_beta   90.00
_cell.angle_gamma   90.00
#
_symmetry.space_group_name_H-M   'P 1'
#
loop_
_entity.id
_entity.type
_entity.pdbx_description
1 polymer ?
#
loop_
_entity_poly.entity_id
_entity_poly.type
_entity_poly.pdbx_seq_one_letter_code
_entity_poly.pdbx_strand_id
1 'polypeptide(L)'
;MTSIPPTINFPAWVAAHEHLLKPPVSNKQLPMGTSDFIVQVVGGPNSRTDFHVDPYEEWFYQVRGSMHVNLMTEDGPETVHVGEGDMWMLPRLMPD
;
A
#
# COMPACT_ATOMS: atom_id res chain seq x y z
N MET A 1 -25.06 -12.70 -11.72
CA MET A 1 -23.99 -13.64 -12.08
C MET A 1 -22.68 -12.96 -11.72
N THR A 2 -21.79 -13.64 -11.00
CA THR A 2 -20.46 -13.11 -10.69
C THR A 2 -19.64 -13.10 -11.98
N SER A 3 -19.24 -11.92 -12.48
CA SER A 3 -18.36 -11.81 -13.64
C SER A 3 -16.91 -11.98 -13.21
N ILE A 4 -16.14 -12.77 -13.96
CA ILE A 4 -14.71 -12.95 -13.70
C ILE A 4 -13.97 -11.71 -14.25
N PRO A 5 -13.23 -10.96 -13.41
CA PRO A 5 -12.46 -9.81 -13.87
C PRO A 5 -11.26 -10.24 -14.72
N PRO A 6 -10.81 -9.41 -15.68
CA PRO A 6 -9.63 -9.70 -16.49
C PRO A 6 -8.33 -9.56 -15.67
N THR A 7 -7.26 -10.18 -16.14
CA THR A 7 -5.91 -10.00 -15.58
C THR A 7 -5.37 -8.60 -15.86
N ILE A 8 -4.50 -8.09 -14.98
CA ILE A 8 -3.82 -6.79 -15.14
C ILE A 8 -2.33 -7.01 -15.43
N ASN A 9 -1.80 -6.39 -16.49
CA ASN A 9 -0.36 -6.25 -16.67
C ASN A 9 0.13 -5.13 -15.73
N PHE A 10 0.62 -5.51 -14.55
CA PHE A 10 0.92 -4.56 -13.50
C PHE A 10 2.01 -3.53 -13.89
N PRO A 11 3.16 -3.90 -14.48
CA PRO A 11 4.14 -2.91 -14.94
C PRO A 11 3.57 -1.89 -15.92
N ALA A 12 2.78 -2.34 -16.90
CA ALA A 12 2.15 -1.43 -17.86
C ALA A 12 1.12 -0.51 -17.20
N TRP A 13 0.35 -1.02 -16.24
CA TRP A 13 -0.60 -0.23 -15.47
C TRP A 13 0.11 0.84 -14.63
N VAL A 14 1.18 0.50 -13.93
CA VAL A 14 1.99 1.46 -13.16
C VAL A 14 2.54 2.55 -14.06
N ALA A 15 3.13 2.19 -15.22
CA ALA A 15 3.64 3.16 -16.18
C ALA A 15 2.54 4.13 -16.67
N ALA A 16 1.34 3.62 -16.96
CA ALA A 16 0.22 4.45 -17.38
C ALA A 16 -0.30 5.40 -16.27
N HIS A 17 -0.12 5.05 -15.00
CA HIS A 17 -0.62 5.81 -13.85
C HIS A 17 0.48 6.51 -13.05
N GLU A 18 1.74 6.50 -13.51
CA GLU A 18 2.87 7.12 -12.79
C GLU A 18 2.63 8.60 -12.46
N HIS A 19 1.86 9.29 -13.30
CA HIS A 19 1.47 10.68 -13.07
C HIS A 19 0.55 10.89 -11.86
N LEU A 20 -0.16 9.86 -11.40
CA LEU A 20 -0.98 9.85 -10.17
C LEU A 20 -0.22 9.32 -8.96
N LEU A 21 0.86 8.55 -9.17
CA LEU A 21 1.68 7.96 -8.11
C LEU A 21 2.76 8.93 -7.58
N LYS A 22 2.43 10.22 -7.60
CA LYS A 22 3.25 11.33 -7.11
C LYS A 22 2.33 12.45 -6.60
N PRO A 23 2.87 13.43 -5.84
CA PRO A 23 2.07 14.56 -5.38
C PRO A 23 1.35 15.29 -6.53
N PRO A 24 0.09 15.72 -6.33
CA PRO A 24 -0.63 15.73 -5.04
C PRO A 24 -1.47 14.48 -4.74
N VAL A 25 -1.47 13.46 -5.61
CA VAL A 25 -2.37 12.29 -5.49
C VAL A 25 -1.70 11.14 -4.73
N SER A 26 -0.48 10.78 -5.14
CA SER A 26 0.41 9.78 -4.51
C SER A 26 -0.12 8.34 -4.36
N ASN A 27 -1.38 8.03 -4.62
CA ASN A 27 -1.89 6.65 -4.63
C ASN A 27 -3.02 6.45 -5.64
N LYS A 28 -3.25 5.19 -6.03
CA LYS A 28 -4.36 4.81 -6.90
C LYS A 28 -4.80 3.38 -6.65
N GLN A 29 -6.09 3.20 -6.36
CA GLN A 29 -6.68 1.87 -6.20
C GLN A 29 -6.76 1.16 -7.56
N LEU A 30 -6.35 -0.11 -7.58
CA LEU A 30 -6.49 -0.99 -8.74
C LEU A 30 -7.97 -1.37 -8.95
N PRO A 31 -8.50 -1.26 -10.18
CA PRO A 31 -9.86 -1.64 -10.49
C PRO A 31 -9.97 -3.17 -10.63
N MET A 32 -10.06 -3.88 -9.50
CA MET A 32 -10.09 -5.35 -9.46
C MET A 32 -11.45 -5.96 -9.82
N GLY A 33 -12.52 -5.15 -9.91
CA GLY A 33 -13.88 -5.65 -10.16
C GLY A 33 -14.47 -6.47 -9.00
N THR A 34 -13.86 -6.39 -7.81
CA THR A 34 -14.29 -7.03 -6.56
C THR A 34 -14.54 -5.98 -5.49
N SER A 35 -15.51 -6.21 -4.61
CA SER A 35 -15.82 -5.31 -3.49
C SER A 35 -14.99 -5.56 -2.23
N ASP A 36 -14.44 -6.76 -2.10
CA ASP A 36 -13.96 -7.24 -0.79
C ASP A 36 -12.49 -6.87 -0.54
N PHE A 37 -11.69 -6.83 -1.61
CA PHE A 37 -10.29 -6.41 -1.53
C PHE A 37 -10.10 -4.98 -2.01
N ILE A 38 -9.41 -4.20 -1.19
CA ILE A 38 -8.87 -2.91 -1.57
C ILE A 38 -7.40 -3.13 -1.92
N VAL A 39 -7.06 -3.02 -3.20
CA VAL A 39 -5.67 -3.10 -3.65
C VAL A 39 -5.22 -1.70 -4.04
N GLN A 40 -4.39 -1.09 -3.20
CA GLN A 40 -3.82 0.24 -3.42
C GLN A 40 -2.41 0.16 -3.99
N VAL A 41 -2.10 1.03 -4.94
CA VAL A 41 -0.73 1.28 -5.39
C VAL A 41 -0.34 2.66 -4.90
N VAL A 42 0.67 2.72 -4.05
CA VAL A 42 1.14 3.95 -3.41
C VAL A 42 2.50 4.31 -4.00
N GLY A 43 2.65 5.56 -4.41
CA GLY A 43 3.89 6.16 -4.86
C GLY A 43 4.40 7.24 -3.92
N GLY A 44 5.27 8.10 -4.43
CA GLY A 44 5.93 9.12 -3.60
C GLY A 44 6.53 10.27 -4.42
N PRO A 45 7.25 11.19 -3.75
CA PRO A 45 7.50 11.23 -2.31
C PRO A 45 6.24 11.59 -1.51
N ASN A 46 6.08 10.99 -0.33
CA ASN A 46 5.04 11.33 0.63
C ASN A 46 5.54 11.14 2.07
N SER A 47 5.13 11.99 2.99
CA SER A 47 5.41 11.85 4.43
C SER A 47 4.21 12.37 5.20
N ARG A 48 3.85 11.69 6.30
CA ARG A 48 2.69 12.02 7.13
C ARG A 48 3.05 11.89 8.61
N THR A 49 2.23 12.48 9.48
CA THR A 49 2.45 12.52 10.94
C THR A 49 1.35 11.81 11.73
N ASP A 50 0.27 11.45 11.05
CA ASP A 50 -0.86 10.74 11.62
C ASP A 50 -0.65 9.23 11.55
N PHE A 51 -1.21 8.53 12.53
CA PHE A 51 -1.23 7.07 12.59
C PHE A 51 -2.60 6.55 12.14
N HIS A 52 -2.61 5.46 11.39
CA HIS A 52 -3.78 4.70 11.00
C HIS A 52 -4.01 3.54 11.99
N VAL A 53 -5.27 3.15 12.20
CA VAL A 53 -5.64 1.97 12.99
C VAL A 53 -6.72 1.23 12.22
N ASP A 54 -6.29 0.23 11.44
CA ASP A 54 -7.20 -0.59 10.64
C ASP A 54 -7.69 -1.82 11.44
N PRO A 55 -9.01 -2.12 11.46
CA PRO A 55 -9.52 -3.36 12.05
C PRO A 55 -9.11 -4.65 11.31
N TYR A 56 -8.51 -4.54 10.12
CA TYR A 56 -8.03 -5.63 9.29
C TYR A 56 -6.50 -5.62 9.17
N GLU A 57 -5.95 -6.73 8.67
CA GLU A 57 -4.52 -6.82 8.37
C GLU A 57 -4.20 -6.05 7.08
N GLU A 58 -3.03 -5.42 7.04
CA GLU A 58 -2.54 -4.75 5.83
C GLU A 58 -1.33 -5.48 5.25
N TRP A 59 -1.43 -5.81 3.96
CA TRP A 59 -0.36 -6.48 3.23
C TRP A 59 0.40 -5.49 2.36
N PHE A 60 1.72 -5.45 2.53
CA PHE A 60 2.63 -4.58 1.79
C PHE A 60 3.55 -5.40 0.89
N TYR A 61 3.70 -4.95 -0.35
CA TYR A 61 4.74 -5.42 -1.27
C TYR A 61 5.38 -4.25 -2.00
N GLN A 62 6.65 -3.97 -1.69
CA GLN A 62 7.36 -2.79 -2.19
C GLN A 62 7.97 -3.09 -3.57
N VAL A 63 7.22 -2.83 -4.63
CA VAL A 63 7.63 -3.21 -5.99
C VAL A 63 8.79 -2.38 -6.55
N ARG A 64 8.89 -1.09 -6.17
CA ARG A 64 9.95 -0.18 -6.64
C ARG A 64 10.38 0.78 -5.53
N GLY A 65 11.68 0.96 -5.35
CA GLY A 65 12.23 1.84 -4.32
C GLY A 65 12.05 1.29 -2.90
N SER A 66 12.12 2.17 -1.90
CA SER A 66 12.04 1.80 -0.49
C SER A 66 11.06 2.69 0.27
N MET A 67 10.45 2.15 1.31
CA MET A 67 9.65 2.91 2.27
C MET A 67 9.97 2.48 3.70
N HIS A 68 9.35 3.18 4.66
CA HIS A 68 9.27 2.72 6.04
C HIS A 68 7.87 3.01 6.57
N VAL A 69 7.49 2.27 7.61
CA VAL A 69 6.26 2.47 8.37
C VAL A 69 6.65 2.68 9.83
N ASN A 70 6.12 3.74 10.44
CA ASN A 70 6.38 4.03 11.84
C ASN A 70 5.23 3.47 12.66
N LEU A 71 5.52 2.63 13.65
CA LEU A 71 4.53 1.95 14.46
C LEU A 71 4.51 2.51 15.88
N MET A 72 3.37 2.40 16.55
CA MET A 72 3.26 2.57 17.99
C MET A 72 3.00 1.22 18.66
N THR A 73 4.04 0.61 19.22
CA THR A 73 3.95 -0.68 19.92
C THR A 73 3.74 -0.49 21.42
N GLU A 74 3.50 -1.58 22.15
CA GLU A 74 3.43 -1.55 23.62
C GLU A 74 4.75 -1.11 24.27
N ASP A 75 5.88 -1.41 23.63
CA ASP A 75 7.23 -1.05 24.09
C ASP A 75 7.67 0.35 23.63
N GLY A 76 6.84 1.03 22.81
CA GLY A 76 7.08 2.38 22.29
C GLY A 76 7.15 2.47 20.77
N PRO A 77 7.62 3.61 20.22
CA PRO A 77 7.72 3.81 18.78
C PRO A 77 8.74 2.88 18.13
N GLU A 78 8.35 2.22 17.04
CA GLU A 78 9.23 1.40 16.22
C GLU A 78 9.15 1.82 14.74
N THR A 79 10.14 1.44 13.93
CA THR A 79 10.14 1.68 12.49
C THR A 79 10.44 0.39 11.74
N VAL A 80 9.54 0.01 10.85
CA VAL A 80 9.74 -1.10 9.92
C VAL A 80 10.20 -0.54 8.58
N HIS A 81 11.35 -0.99 8.10
CA HIS A 81 11.85 -0.66 6.77
C HIS A 81 11.43 -1.74 5.77
N VAL A 82 10.89 -1.32 4.63
CA VAL A 82 10.45 -2.21 3.55
C VAL A 82 11.20 -1.80 2.28
N GLY A 83 12.20 -2.60 1.89
CA GLY A 83 13.04 -2.36 0.73
C GLY A 83 12.41 -2.88 -0.57
N GLU A 84 13.05 -2.59 -1.70
CA GLU A 84 12.57 -3.05 -3.00
C GLU A 84 12.53 -4.59 -3.07
N GLY A 85 11.37 -5.15 -3.40
CA GLY A 85 11.14 -6.60 -3.43
C GLY A 85 10.73 -7.19 -2.08
N ASP A 86 10.76 -6.42 -0.98
CA ASP A 86 10.31 -6.91 0.32
C ASP A 86 8.79 -6.95 0.41
N MET A 87 8.32 -7.97 1.13
CA MET A 87 6.91 -8.20 1.43
C MET A 87 6.73 -8.29 2.95
N TRP A 88 5.71 -7.63 3.47
CA TRP A 88 5.46 -7.52 4.90
C TRP A 88 3.95 -7.53 5.18
N MET A 89 3.58 -8.07 6.35
CA MET A 89 2.19 -8.12 6.81
C MET A 89 2.10 -7.40 8.15
N LEU A 90 1.29 -6.34 8.19
CA LEU A 90 0.97 -5.60 9.41
C LEU A 90 -0.25 -6.24 10.08
N PRO A 91 -0.14 -6.68 11.35
CA PRO A 91 -1.29 -7.16 12.10
C PRO A 91 -2.38 -6.09 12.26
N ARG A 92 -3.64 -6.52 12.27
CA ARG A 92 -4.77 -5.63 12.57
C ARG A 92 -4.59 -4.88 13.89
N LEU A 93 -5.19 -3.69 13.97
CA LEU A 93 -5.22 -2.83 15.15
C LEU A 93 -3.84 -2.37 15.65
N MET A 94 -2.79 -2.55 14.84
CA MET A 94 -1.48 -1.96 15.09
C MET A 94 -1.48 -0.51 14.57
N PRO A 95 -1.22 0.51 15.42
CA PRO A 95 -1.12 1.88 14.93
C PRO A 95 0.12 2.09 14.07
N ASP A 96 -0.05 2.55 12.83
CA ASP A 96 1.00 2.69 11.80
C ASP A 96 1.02 4.01 11.01
#